data_AF-A0A1C6SLG5-F1
#
_entry.id   AF-A0A1C6SLG5-F1
#
_cell.length_a   1.000
_cell.length_b   1.000
_cell.length_c   1.000
_cell.angle_alpha   90.00
_cell.angle_beta   90.00
_cell.angle_gamma   90.00
#
_symmetry.space_group_name_H-M   'P 1'
#
loop_
_entity.id
_entity.type
_entity.pdbx_description
1 polymer ?
#
loop_
_entity_poly.entity_id
_entity_poly.type
_entity_poly.pdbx_seq_one_letter_code
_entity_poly.pdbx_strand_id
1 'polypeptide(L)'
;MKQHARAHLERHLAVRPVWRCRECAAAWPCPAAKLRLRAEYAHDRPGLAIYLCVLMHDAISDRLRIDPDGVDPAEYFRRFIGWTRSSGLCLTDTAMPIRSSRADTRA
;
A
#
# COMPACT_ATOMS: atom_id res chain seq x y z
N MET A 1 7.20 -26.41 -7.05
CA MET A 1 6.76 -25.18 -7.76
C MET A 1 6.51 -23.98 -6.84
N LYS A 2 5.75 -24.08 -5.74
CA LYS A 2 5.44 -22.94 -4.83
C LYS A 2 6.69 -22.22 -4.25
N GLN A 3 7.76 -22.97 -3.98
CA GLN A 3 8.99 -22.44 -3.40
C GLN A 3 9.75 -21.50 -4.35
N HIS A 4 9.79 -21.83 -5.66
CA HIS A 4 10.42 -20.98 -6.66
C HIS A 4 9.71 -19.63 -6.82
N ALA A 5 8.38 -19.62 -6.74
CA ALA A 5 7.60 -18.38 -6.79
C ALA A 5 7.92 -17.47 -5.60
N ARG A 6 7.96 -18.01 -4.37
CA ARG A 6 8.31 -17.23 -3.18
C ARG A 6 9.74 -16.66 -3.25
N ALA A 7 10.71 -17.47 -3.64
CA ALA A 7 12.10 -17.03 -3.78
C ALA A 7 12.26 -15.94 -4.85
N HIS A 8 11.45 -15.97 -5.93
CA HIS A 8 11.42 -14.89 -6.91
C HIS A 8 10.88 -13.59 -6.30
N LEU A 9 9.77 -13.65 -5.57
CA LEU A 9 9.17 -12.48 -4.91
C LEU A 9 10.13 -11.81 -3.91
N GLU A 10 10.93 -12.60 -3.19
CA GLU A 10 11.92 -12.12 -2.20
C GLU A 10 13.03 -11.25 -2.83
N ARG A 11 13.32 -11.39 -4.13
CA ARG A 11 14.31 -10.57 -4.83
C ARG A 11 13.81 -9.16 -5.21
N HIS A 12 12.51 -8.89 -5.12
CA HIS A 12 11.92 -7.60 -5.46
C HIS A 12 12.07 -6.57 -4.32
N LEU A 13 13.32 -6.20 -4.05
CA LEU A 13 13.72 -5.27 -2.99
C LEU A 13 13.83 -3.82 -3.49
N ALA A 14 13.62 -2.85 -2.60
CA ALA A 14 13.80 -1.44 -2.90
C ALA A 14 15.29 -1.08 -3.02
N VAL A 15 15.63 -0.25 -4.01
CA VAL A 15 16.95 0.37 -4.14
C VAL A 15 16.81 1.87 -3.88
N ARG A 16 17.48 2.36 -2.84
CA ARG A 16 17.58 3.78 -2.51
C ARG A 16 18.72 4.44 -3.29
N PRO A 17 18.66 5.75 -3.58
CA PRO A 17 17.61 6.72 -3.22
C PRO A 17 16.47 6.79 -4.26
N VAL A 18 16.52 6.02 -5.33
CA VAL A 18 15.56 6.12 -6.45
C VAL A 18 14.24 5.37 -6.21
N TRP A 19 14.19 4.53 -5.17
CA TRP A 19 13.04 3.71 -4.80
C TRP A 19 12.51 2.88 -5.97
N ARG A 20 13.41 2.25 -6.73
CA ARG A 20 13.09 1.28 -7.79
C ARG A 20 13.35 -0.13 -7.33
N CYS A 21 12.66 -1.09 -7.92
CA CYS A 21 12.86 -2.50 -7.65
C CYS A 21 14.20 -2.97 -8.22
N ARG A 22 14.99 -3.71 -7.43
CA ARG A 22 16.26 -4.30 -7.87
C ARG A 22 16.09 -5.27 -9.04
N GLU A 23 15.07 -6.12 -9.01
CA GLU A 23 14.88 -7.18 -10.00
C GLU A 23 14.27 -6.68 -11.31
N CYS A 24 13.27 -5.79 -11.23
CA CYS A 24 12.48 -5.39 -12.41
C CYS A 24 12.55 -3.91 -12.78
N ALA A 25 13.34 -3.10 -12.05
CA ALA A 25 13.51 -1.65 -12.27
C ALA A 25 12.24 -0.78 -12.20
N ALA A 26 11.05 -1.37 -12.00
CA ALA A 26 9.81 -0.64 -11.79
C ALA A 26 9.82 0.17 -10.47
N ALA A 27 8.92 1.14 -10.36
CA ALA A 27 8.70 1.88 -9.13
C ALA A 27 8.39 0.91 -7.97
N TRP A 28 9.19 0.94 -6.90
CA TRP A 28 8.97 0.12 -5.72
C TRP A 28 7.93 0.79 -4.81
N PRO A 29 6.90 0.11 -4.27
CA PRO A 29 6.65 -1.32 -4.37
C PRO A 29 6.13 -1.74 -5.75
N CYS A 30 6.84 -2.65 -6.42
CA CYS A 30 6.39 -3.26 -7.68
C CYS A 30 5.33 -4.35 -7.40
N PRO A 31 4.58 -4.85 -8.42
CA PRO A 31 3.54 -5.85 -8.21
C PRO A 31 3.99 -7.10 -7.43
N ALA A 32 5.19 -7.61 -7.71
CA ALA A 32 5.78 -8.73 -6.99
C ALA A 32 6.08 -8.41 -5.52
N ALA A 33 6.67 -7.24 -5.25
CA ALA A 33 6.90 -6.79 -3.87
C ALA A 33 5.58 -6.63 -3.10
N LYS A 34 4.54 -6.06 -3.74
CA LYS A 34 3.19 -5.94 -3.14
C LYS A 34 2.63 -7.30 -2.77
N LEU A 35 2.71 -8.29 -3.67
CA LEU A 35 2.24 -9.65 -3.41
C LEU A 35 2.98 -10.30 -2.24
N ARG A 36 4.32 -10.19 -2.22
CA ARG A 36 5.15 -10.69 -1.11
C ARG A 36 4.74 -10.09 0.22
N LEU A 37 4.66 -8.76 0.28
CA LEU A 37 4.35 -8.03 1.51
C LEU A 37 2.94 -8.32 2.02
N ARG A 38 1.95 -8.48 1.13
CA ARG A 38 0.60 -8.91 1.53
C ARG A 38 0.57 -10.32 2.09
N ALA A 39 1.42 -11.22 1.58
CA ALA A 39 1.52 -12.59 2.07
C ALA A 39 2.27 -12.67 3.40
N GLU A 40 3.37 -11.91 3.55
CA GLU A 40 4.16 -11.83 4.78
C GLU A 40 3.35 -11.24 5.94
N TYR A 41 2.59 -10.18 5.68
CA TYR A 41 1.71 -9.53 6.66
C TYR A 41 0.26 -9.98 6.53
N ALA A 42 0.00 -11.22 6.12
CA ALA A 42 -1.36 -11.71 5.89
C ALA A 42 -2.27 -11.56 7.12
N HIS A 43 -1.68 -11.71 8.32
CA HIS A 43 -2.37 -11.64 9.61
C HIS A 43 -2.15 -10.31 10.36
N ASP A 44 -1.44 -9.34 9.78
CA ASP A 44 -1.16 -8.04 10.39
C ASP A 44 -1.17 -6.90 9.35
N ARG A 45 -2.38 -6.56 8.88
CA ARG A 45 -2.56 -5.45 7.93
C ARG A 45 -2.23 -4.07 8.50
N PRO A 46 -2.53 -3.76 9.76
CA PRO A 46 -2.05 -2.52 10.39
C PRO A 46 -0.53 -2.44 10.39
N GLY A 47 0.19 -3.50 10.76
CA GLY A 47 1.65 -3.54 10.73
C GLY A 47 2.23 -3.33 9.33
N LEU A 48 1.62 -3.92 8.29
CA LEU A 48 2.00 -3.65 6.90
C LEU A 48 1.87 -2.17 6.53
N ALA A 49 0.76 -1.54 6.92
CA ALA A 49 0.52 -0.13 6.64
C ALA A 49 1.55 0.76 7.36
N ILE A 50 1.82 0.49 8.64
CA ILE A 50 2.82 1.23 9.43
C ILE A 50 4.21 1.08 8.80
N TYR A 51 4.62 -0.15 8.47
CA TYR A 51 5.90 -0.42 7.81
C TYR A 51 6.04 0.37 6.50
N LEU A 52 4.99 0.37 5.67
CA LEU A 52 5.01 1.11 4.40
C LEU A 52 4.93 2.62 4.58
N CYS A 53 4.33 3.13 5.66
CA CYS A 53 4.35 4.56 5.99
C CYS A 53 5.78 5.04 6.28
N VAL A 54 6.55 4.26 7.03
CA VAL A 54 7.97 4.57 7.31
C VAL A 54 8.77 4.62 6.00
N LEU A 55 8.61 3.61 5.14
CA LEU A 55 9.30 3.59 3.85
C LEU A 55 8.83 4.70 2.89
N MET A 56 7.56 5.06 2.92
CA MET A 56 7.03 6.19 2.15
C MET A 56 7.68 7.50 2.58
N HIS A 57 7.85 7.72 3.89
CA HIS A 57 8.54 8.88 4.41
C HIS A 57 9.99 8.91 3.91
N ASP A 58 10.73 7.81 4.03
CA ASP A 58 12.12 7.75 3.54
C ASP A 58 12.20 8.01 2.03
N ALA A 59 11.22 7.53 1.26
CA ALA A 59 11.14 7.75 -0.18
C ALA A 59 10.88 9.22 -0.56
N ILE A 60 9.98 9.88 0.17
CA ILE A 60 9.73 11.31 0.01
C ILE A 60 10.99 12.09 0.38
N SER A 61 11.64 11.76 1.50
CA SER A 61 12.88 12.43 1.93
C SER A 61 14.01 12.27 0.92
N ASP A 62 14.18 11.09 0.34
CA ASP A 62 15.17 10.87 -0.72
C ASP A 62 14.82 11.62 -2.02
N ARG A 63 13.53 11.70 -2.37
CA ARG A 63 13.07 12.45 -3.55
C ARG A 63 13.33 13.95 -3.38
N LEU A 64 12.94 14.54 -2.25
CA LEU A 64 13.11 15.97 -1.96
C LEU A 64 14.58 16.41 -1.98
N ARG A 65 15.53 15.52 -1.66
CA ARG A 65 16.96 15.80 -1.78
C ARG A 65 17.43 15.97 -3.22
N ILE A 66 16.79 15.30 -4.18
CA ILE A 66 17.15 15.31 -5.59
C ILE A 66 16.34 16.38 -6.34
N ASP A 67 15.06 16.51 -6.01
CA ASP A 67 14.10 17.38 -6.65
C ASP A 67 13.09 17.89 -5.60
N PRO A 68 13.31 19.10 -5.06
CA PRO A 68 12.48 19.68 -3.99
C PRO A 68 11.01 19.89 -4.37
N ASP A 69 10.71 20.12 -5.65
CA ASP A 69 9.34 20.38 -6.14
C ASP A 69 8.65 19.10 -6.66
N GLY A 70 9.39 18.01 -6.78
CA GLY A 70 8.96 16.77 -7.45
C GLY A 70 8.23 15.77 -6.58
N VAL A 71 7.50 16.20 -5.55
CA VAL A 71 6.72 15.30 -4.67
C VAL A 71 5.23 15.63 -4.73
N ASP A 72 4.43 14.67 -5.23
CA ASP A 72 2.99 14.63 -5.05
C ASP A 72 2.64 13.68 -3.88
N PRO A 73 2.15 14.20 -2.72
CA PRO A 73 1.76 13.37 -1.59
C PRO A 73 0.70 12.30 -1.94
N ALA A 74 -0.23 12.61 -2.85
CA ALA A 74 -1.30 11.69 -3.23
C ALA A 74 -0.77 10.51 -4.07
N GLU A 75 0.23 10.75 -4.93
CA GLU A 75 0.93 9.69 -5.66
C GLU A 75 1.64 8.74 -4.70
N TYR A 76 2.44 9.27 -3.76
CA TYR A 76 3.18 8.44 -2.80
C TYR A 76 2.25 7.65 -1.89
N PHE A 77 1.16 8.25 -1.42
CA PHE A 77 0.14 7.54 -0.65
C PHE A 77 -0.48 6.39 -1.45
N ARG A 78 -0.93 6.62 -2.69
CA ARG A 78 -1.51 5.55 -3.53
C ARG A 78 -0.50 4.43 -3.81
N ARG A 79 0.76 4.79 -4.06
CA ARG A 79 1.84 3.87 -4.38
C ARG A 79 2.22 2.96 -3.20
N PHE A 80 2.41 3.54 -2.01
CA PHE A 80 2.85 2.80 -0.83
C PHE A 80 1.68 2.25 -0.01
N ILE A 81 0.66 3.04 0.27
CA ILE A 81 -0.38 2.71 1.27
C ILE A 81 -1.70 2.28 0.64
N GLY A 82 -2.08 2.85 -0.50
CA GLY A 82 -3.44 2.70 -1.08
C GLY A 82 -3.91 1.28 -1.35
N TRP A 83 -3.00 0.30 -1.38
CA TRP A 83 -3.28 -1.12 -1.63
C TRP A 83 -3.16 -2.03 -0.39
N THR A 84 -2.77 -1.51 0.78
CA THR A 84 -2.52 -2.33 1.99
C THR A 84 -3.79 -2.90 2.58
N ARG A 85 -4.87 -2.10 2.52
CA ARG A 85 -6.22 -2.56 2.82
C ARG A 85 -6.67 -3.51 1.72
N SER A 86 -7.24 -4.65 2.10
CA SER A 86 -8.05 -5.38 1.14
C SER A 86 -9.28 -4.51 0.89
N SER A 87 -9.42 -3.97 -0.32
CA SER A 87 -10.74 -3.56 -0.78
C SER A 87 -11.56 -4.84 -0.76
N GLY A 88 -12.31 -5.04 0.32
CA GLY A 88 -13.35 -6.04 0.36
C GLY A 88 -14.37 -5.61 -0.69
N LEU A 89 -14.13 -5.98 -1.94
CA LEU A 89 -15.24 -6.22 -2.85
C LEU A 89 -15.91 -7.46 -2.29
N CYS A 90 -16.76 -7.18 -1.30
CA CYS A 90 -17.92 -7.98 -1.03
C CYS A 90 -18.65 -8.09 -2.38
N LEU A 91 -18.48 -9.21 -3.08
CA LEU A 91 -19.21 -9.55 -4.28
C LEU A 91 -20.69 -9.89 -3.99
N THR A 92 -21.20 -9.55 -2.80
CA THR A 92 -22.63 -9.52 -2.53
C THR A 92 -23.06 -8.07 -2.38
N ASP A 93 -23.53 -7.54 -3.51
CA ASP A 93 -24.73 -6.73 -3.60
C ASP A 93 -25.68 -6.97 -2.41
N THR A 94 -25.86 -5.95 -1.56
CA THR A 94 -27.15 -5.50 -1.03
C THR A 94 -26.88 -4.20 -0.29
N ALA A 95 -27.52 -3.13 -0.76
CA ALA A 95 -27.57 -1.83 -0.12
C ALA A 95 -27.97 -1.93 1.36
N MET A 96 -27.14 -1.40 2.26
CA MET A 96 -27.64 -0.99 3.59
C MET A 96 -28.09 0.46 3.48
N PRO A 97 -29.40 0.76 3.60
CA PRO A 97 -29.84 2.14 3.70
C PRO A 97 -29.37 2.67 5.05
N ILE A 98 -28.70 3.83 4.99
CA ILE A 98 -28.34 4.63 6.15
C ILE A 98 -29.66 5.03 6.83
N ARG A 99 -30.06 4.34 7.91
CA ARG A 99 -31.19 4.78 8.73
C ARG A 99 -30.77 6.04 9.48
N SER A 100 -31.13 7.21 8.96
CA SER A 100 -31.20 8.42 9.76
C SER A 100 -32.34 8.24 10.78
N SER A 101 -31.99 7.91 12.02
CA SER A 101 -32.90 8.07 13.16
C SER A 101 -33.15 9.57 13.33
N ARG A 102 -34.34 10.05 12.93
CA ARG A 102 -34.84 11.32 13.43
C ARG A 102 -35.36 11.07 14.83
N ALA A 103 -34.81 11.81 15.79
CA ALA A 103 -35.37 11.93 17.12
C ALA A 103 -36.75 12.60 17.00
N ASP A 104 -37.80 11.90 17.41
CA ASP A 104 -39.09 12.50 17.68
C ASP A 104 -38.97 13.31 18.97
N THR A 105 -38.82 14.63 18.83
CA THR A 105 -39.03 15.57 19.93
C THR A 105 -40.54 15.74 20.11
N ARG A 106 -41.04 15.21 21.23
CA ARG A 106 -42.34 15.54 21.84
C ARG A 106 -42.60 17.05 21.83
N ALA A 107 -43.82 17.43 21.46
CA ALA A 107 -44.56 18.57 22.00
C ALA A 107 -46.03 18.20 22.10
#